data_AF-A0A382T102-F1
#
_entry.id   AF-A0A382T102-F1
#
_cell.length_a   1.000
_cell.length_b   1.000
_cell.length_c   1.000
_cell.angle_alpha   90.00
_cell.angle_beta   90.00
_cell.angle_gamma   90.00
#
_symmetry.space_group_name_H-M   'P 1'
#
loop_
_entity.id
_entity.type
_entity.pdbx_description
1 polymer ?
#
loop_
_entity_poly.entity_id
_entity_poly.type
_entity_poly.pdbx_seq_one_letter_code
_entity_poly.pdbx_strand_id
1 'polypeptide(L)'
;AVGRVKMNARLGFETEDTLRVLRKQDILEVVRTMVEMKDGRGDVDDIDHLGNRRVRSVGELMENQYRVGLLRMERAIRERMSSVIMDTVMPHDLINAKPAAAAVREFFGSSQLSQFMDQTNPLSEITHKRRLSALGPGGLTRERAGFEVRDVHPTHYGRICPIETPEGPNIGLINSLATYARVNTYGFIETPYRKVEGGKVGKDVFYLSAMEEGRYTIAQANEPLTDGGKFVNDLVSSRKGGDFTMSMSADIEYMDVSPRQLVSVATALIPFLENDDANRALMGSNMMRQAVPLICAEAPLVGTG
;
A
#
# COMPACT_ATOMS: atom_id res chain seq x y z
N ALA A 1 -5.96 4.75 15.79
CA ALA A 1 -5.41 3.41 16.03
C ALA A 1 -4.02 3.29 15.41
N VAL A 2 -3.84 3.43 14.09
CA VAL A 2 -2.55 3.21 13.40
C VAL A 2 -1.33 3.88 14.07
N GLY A 3 -1.41 5.16 14.44
CA GLY A 3 -0.30 5.84 15.11
C GLY A 3 0.10 5.21 16.45
N ARG A 4 -0.86 4.69 17.21
CA ARG A 4 -0.60 3.99 18.49
C ARG A 4 0.07 2.65 18.25
N VAL A 5 -0.45 1.84 17.33
CA VAL A 5 0.14 0.53 16.94
C VAL A 5 1.61 0.71 16.53
N LYS A 6 1.87 1.70 15.67
CA LYS A 6 3.23 2.01 15.19
C LYS A 6 4.17 2.47 16.31
N MET A 7 3.69 3.37 17.16
CA MET A 7 4.48 3.87 18.28
C MET A 7 4.78 2.77 19.30
N ASN A 8 3.80 1.92 19.60
CA ASN A 8 3.95 0.76 20.47
C ASN A 8 4.98 -0.23 19.90
N ALA A 9 4.89 -0.54 18.60
CA ALA A 9 5.85 -1.42 17.94
C ALA A 9 7.28 -0.85 17.92
N ARG A 10 7.44 0.47 17.77
CA ARG A 10 8.76 1.13 17.75
C ARG A 10 9.39 1.25 19.14
N LEU A 11 8.58 1.57 20.15
CA LEU A 11 9.03 1.80 21.53
C LEU A 11 8.96 0.55 22.42
N GLY A 12 8.46 -0.58 21.88
CA GLY A 12 8.30 -1.83 22.63
C GLY A 12 7.23 -1.76 23.72
N PHE A 13 6.20 -0.94 23.55
CA PHE A 13 5.11 -0.83 24.53
C PHE A 13 4.01 -1.85 24.30
N GLU A 14 3.58 -2.53 25.37
CA GLU A 14 2.35 -3.33 25.40
C GLU A 14 1.20 -2.49 25.96
N THR A 15 0.46 -1.81 25.07
CA THR A 15 -0.70 -0.99 25.46
C THR A 15 -1.83 -1.13 24.47
N GLU A 16 -3.05 -0.82 24.89
CA GLU A 16 -4.21 -0.89 23.99
C GLU A 16 -4.06 0.04 22.77
N ASP A 17 -4.30 -0.52 21.59
CA ASP A 17 -4.27 0.19 20.30
C ASP A 17 -5.35 1.28 20.17
N THR A 18 -6.34 1.24 21.07
CA THR A 18 -7.46 2.19 21.16
C THR A 18 -7.04 3.53 21.75
N LEU A 19 -5.93 3.61 22.49
CA LEU A 19 -5.49 4.81 23.18
C LEU A 19 -5.02 5.90 22.18
N ARG A 20 -5.84 6.95 22.02
CA ARG A 20 -5.60 8.03 21.03
C ARG A 20 -4.88 9.26 21.58
N VAL A 21 -4.57 9.30 22.88
CA VAL A 21 -3.94 10.43 23.55
C VAL A 21 -2.50 10.07 23.90
N LEU A 22 -1.58 11.05 23.85
CA LEU A 22 -0.19 10.87 24.28
C LEU A 22 -0.11 10.77 25.81
N ARG A 23 0.64 9.78 26.30
CA ARG A 23 0.96 9.62 27.72
C ARG A 23 2.29 10.26 28.03
N LYS A 24 2.52 10.60 29.30
CA LYS A 24 3.82 11.10 29.77
C LYS A 24 4.96 10.12 29.47
N GLN A 25 4.71 8.81 29.63
CA GLN A 25 5.66 7.75 29.31
C GLN A 25 6.02 7.73 27.82
N ASP A 26 5.05 7.96 26.93
CA ASP A 26 5.31 8.00 25.48
C ASP A 26 6.33 9.09 25.14
N ILE A 27 6.19 10.28 25.75
CA ILE A 27 7.09 11.41 25.51
C ILE A 27 8.49 11.14 26.05
N LEU A 28 8.59 10.60 27.27
CA LEU A 28 9.88 10.29 27.89
C LEU A 28 10.67 9.26 27.08
N GLU A 29 10.00 8.22 26.60
CA GLU A 29 10.66 7.17 25.82
C GLU A 29 11.09 7.66 24.44
N VAL A 30 10.27 8.50 23.77
CA VAL A 30 10.69 9.14 22.51
C VAL A 30 11.97 9.95 22.70
N VAL A 31 12.04 10.77 23.76
CA VAL A 31 13.25 11.55 24.06
C VAL A 31 14.44 10.64 24.34
N ARG A 32 14.23 9.55 25.09
CA ARG A 32 15.26 8.55 25.37
C ARG A 32 15.78 7.90 24.09
N THR A 33 14.90 7.42 23.21
CA THR A 33 15.27 6.82 21.91
C THR A 33 16.05 7.82 21.06
N MET A 34 15.68 9.11 21.04
CA MET A 34 16.44 10.14 20.34
C MET A 34 17.86 10.34 20.90
N VAL A 35 18.03 10.26 22.23
CA VAL A 35 19.36 10.32 22.87
C VAL A 35 20.17 9.07 22.56
N GLU A 36 19.57 7.88 22.63
CA GLU A 36 20.24 6.63 22.29
C GLU A 36 20.70 6.59 20.82
N MET A 37 19.87 7.10 19.89
CA MET A 37 20.26 7.27 18.48
C MET A 37 21.44 8.23 18.32
N LYS A 38 21.46 9.34 19.08
CA LYS A 38 22.60 10.26 19.08
C LYS A 38 23.89 9.60 19.58
N ASP A 39 23.77 8.69 20.55
CA ASP A 39 24.88 7.88 21.07
C ASP A 39 25.26 6.70 20.16
N GLY A 40 24.65 6.59 18.97
CA GLY A 40 24.92 5.56 17.97
C GLY A 40 24.27 4.21 18.26
N ARG A 41 23.28 4.16 19.15
CA ARG A 41 22.52 2.95 19.49
C ARG A 41 21.16 2.97 18.79
N GLY A 42 21.00 2.06 17.82
CA GLY A 42 19.76 1.88 17.05
C GLY A 42 19.84 2.47 15.64
N ASP A 43 18.87 2.08 14.80
CA ASP A 43 18.83 2.44 13.39
C ASP A 43 17.89 3.63 13.13
N VAL A 44 18.25 4.46 12.16
CA VAL A 44 17.42 5.57 11.67
C VAL A 44 16.29 5.02 10.82
N ASP A 45 15.09 5.59 10.97
CA ASP A 45 13.93 5.16 10.20
C ASP A 45 14.03 5.65 8.75
N ASP A 46 13.80 4.74 7.81
CA ASP A 46 13.68 5.05 6.39
C ASP A 46 12.25 5.54 6.06
N ILE A 47 12.14 6.73 5.47
CA ILE A 47 10.86 7.37 5.11
C ILE A 47 10.17 6.73 3.91
N ASP A 48 10.93 6.07 3.03
CA ASP A 48 10.48 5.43 1.80
C ASP A 48 10.04 3.98 2.04
N HIS A 49 10.54 3.35 3.10
CA HIS A 49 10.14 2.00 3.51
C HIS A 49 8.61 1.86 3.62
N LEU A 50 7.99 0.89 2.92
CA LEU A 50 6.54 0.71 2.91
C LEU A 50 5.93 0.35 4.27
N GLY A 51 6.76 -0.05 5.24
CA GLY A 51 6.34 -0.10 6.63
C GLY A 51 5.91 1.27 7.15
N ASN A 52 6.50 2.38 6.70
CA ASN A 52 6.23 3.74 7.17
C ASN A 52 5.26 4.51 6.27
N ARG A 53 4.85 3.92 5.14
CA ARG A 53 3.85 4.47 4.22
C ARG A 53 2.59 3.63 4.28
N ARG A 54 1.43 4.28 4.37
CA ARG A 54 0.13 3.58 4.34
C ARG A 54 -0.73 4.06 3.19
N VAL A 55 -1.49 3.13 2.62
CA VAL A 55 -2.54 3.42 1.65
C VAL A 55 -3.77 3.90 2.40
N ARG A 56 -4.31 5.04 1.96
CA ARG A 56 -5.63 5.51 2.40
C ARG A 56 -6.65 5.13 1.35
N SER A 57 -7.64 4.34 1.75
CA SER A 57 -8.74 3.96 0.85
C SER A 57 -9.77 5.08 0.74
N VAL A 58 -10.64 4.97 -0.27
CA VAL A 58 -11.77 5.91 -0.45
C VAL A 58 -12.64 6.00 0.80
N GLY A 59 -12.85 4.89 1.50
CA GLY A 59 -13.66 4.84 2.73
C GLY A 59 -13.08 5.71 3.84
N GLU A 60 -11.77 5.63 4.09
CA GLU A 60 -11.10 6.44 5.12
C GLU A 60 -11.11 7.94 4.76
N LEU A 61 -10.85 8.27 3.49
CA LEU A 61 -10.89 9.66 3.02
C LEU A 61 -12.30 10.25 3.14
N MET A 62 -13.32 9.48 2.77
CA MET A 62 -14.72 9.86 2.87
C MET A 62 -15.16 9.99 4.34
N GLU A 63 -14.75 9.09 5.23
CA GLU A 63 -15.03 9.17 6.67
C GLU A 63 -14.52 10.50 7.24
N ASN A 64 -13.30 10.90 6.88
CA ASN A 64 -12.72 12.15 7.34
C ASN A 64 -13.53 13.38 6.88
N GLN A 65 -13.94 13.40 5.61
CA GLN A 65 -14.77 14.51 5.10
C GLN A 65 -16.17 14.51 5.71
N TYR A 66 -16.76 13.33 5.89
CA TYR A 66 -18.05 13.19 6.54
C TYR A 66 -17.99 13.66 8.00
N ARG A 67 -16.92 13.33 8.73
CA ARG A 67 -16.66 13.81 10.09
C ARG A 67 -16.57 15.34 10.15
N VAL A 68 -15.92 15.98 9.19
CA VAL A 68 -15.89 17.46 9.09
C VAL A 68 -17.31 18.01 8.88
N GLY A 69 -18.11 17.37 8.02
CA GLY A 69 -19.52 17.71 7.81
C GLY A 69 -20.36 17.59 9.09
N LEU A 70 -20.16 16.51 9.86
CA LEU A 70 -20.83 16.29 11.14
C LEU A 70 -20.42 17.34 12.19
N LEU A 71 -19.15 17.71 12.29
CA LEU A 71 -18.69 18.75 13.21
C LEU A 71 -19.32 20.12 12.90
N ARG A 72 -19.53 20.45 11.62
CA ARG A 72 -20.24 21.66 11.21
C ARG A 72 -21.72 21.59 11.63
N MET A 73 -22.35 20.44 11.45
CA MET A 73 -23.73 20.20 11.85
C MET A 73 -23.91 20.29 13.38
N GLU A 74 -22.98 19.70 14.15
CA GLU A 74 -22.98 19.75 15.61
C GLU A 74 -22.94 21.19 16.12
N ARG A 75 -22.08 22.04 15.55
CA ARG A 75 -22.01 23.46 15.92
C ARG A 75 -23.35 24.18 15.69
N ALA A 76 -23.95 23.98 14.52
CA ALA A 76 -25.24 24.59 14.18
C ALA A 76 -26.38 24.09 15.09
N ILE A 77 -26.38 22.81 15.46
CA ILE A 77 -27.34 22.24 16.41
C ILE A 77 -27.17 22.88 17.78
N ARG A 78 -25.93 22.94 18.32
CA ARG A 78 -25.66 23.56 19.64
C ARG A 78 -26.11 25.02 19.69
N GLU A 79 -25.83 25.79 18.64
CA GLU A 79 -26.24 27.19 18.51
C GLU A 79 -27.78 27.34 18.48
N ARG A 80 -28.49 26.51 17.71
CA ARG A 80 -29.96 26.50 17.69
C ARG A 80 -30.56 26.08 19.02
N MET A 81 -30.02 25.04 19.67
CA MET A 81 -30.47 24.60 20.99
C MET A 81 -30.33 25.68 22.05
N SER A 82 -29.39 26.61 21.89
CA SER A 82 -29.18 27.72 22.82
C SER A 82 -30.16 28.88 22.59
N SER A 83 -30.76 28.94 21.39
CA SER A 83 -31.60 30.07 20.95
C SER A 83 -33.10 29.76 20.97
N VAL A 84 -33.50 28.49 20.95
CA VAL A 84 -34.91 28.08 20.81
C VAL A 84 -35.44 27.50 22.12
N ILE A 85 -36.71 27.82 22.44
CA ILE A 85 -37.42 27.29 23.61
C ILE A 85 -37.71 25.80 23.39
N MET A 86 -37.21 24.95 24.28
CA MET A 86 -37.15 23.49 24.09
C MET A 86 -38.51 22.77 24.14
N ASP A 87 -39.56 23.41 24.65
CA ASP A 87 -40.84 22.74 24.94
C ASP A 87 -41.62 22.27 23.70
N THR A 88 -41.35 22.85 22.52
CA THR A 88 -42.07 22.55 21.28
C THR A 88 -41.19 22.05 20.14
N VAL A 89 -39.88 21.94 20.34
CA VAL A 89 -38.92 21.64 19.26
C VAL A 89 -38.74 20.14 19.12
N MET A 90 -38.90 19.63 17.90
CA MET A 90 -38.63 18.23 17.60
C MET A 90 -37.18 18.06 17.10
N PRO A 91 -36.54 16.89 17.29
CA PRO A 91 -35.16 16.67 16.87
C PRO A 91 -34.88 16.95 15.38
N HIS A 92 -35.85 16.72 14.50
CA HIS A 92 -35.70 16.97 13.07
C HIS A 92 -35.65 18.46 12.72
N ASP A 93 -36.17 19.36 13.57
CA ASP A 93 -36.12 20.81 13.38
C ASP A 93 -34.70 21.38 13.63
N LEU A 94 -33.91 20.68 14.45
CA LEU A 94 -32.54 21.04 14.77
C LEU A 94 -31.54 20.52 13.73
N ILE A 95 -31.86 19.42 13.05
CA ILE A 95 -30.95 18.74 12.13
C ILE A 95 -31.03 19.36 10.74
N ASN A 96 -29.92 19.92 10.27
CA ASN A 96 -29.76 20.33 8.88
C ASN A 96 -28.74 19.42 8.18
N ALA A 97 -29.20 18.62 7.21
CA ALA A 97 -28.33 17.69 6.47
C ALA A 97 -27.45 18.39 5.41
N LYS A 98 -27.72 19.65 5.04
CA LYS A 98 -26.99 20.36 3.97
C LYS A 98 -25.47 20.40 4.18
N PRO A 99 -24.91 20.68 5.38
CA PRO A 99 -23.47 20.72 5.58
C PRO A 99 -22.79 19.36 5.37
N ALA A 100 -23.40 18.27 5.81
CA ALA A 100 -22.87 16.92 5.59
C ALA A 100 -22.95 16.51 4.11
N ALA A 101 -24.09 16.76 3.46
CA ALA A 101 -24.24 16.49 2.03
C ALA A 101 -23.28 17.32 1.17
N ALA A 102 -23.04 18.59 1.54
CA ALA A 102 -22.08 19.44 0.85
C ALA A 102 -20.65 18.91 0.97
N ALA A 103 -20.21 18.49 2.16
CA ALA A 103 -18.88 17.91 2.35
C ALA A 103 -18.66 16.65 1.50
N VAL A 104 -19.67 15.79 1.36
CA VAL A 104 -19.60 14.61 0.49
C VAL A 104 -19.52 15.00 -0.99
N ARG A 105 -20.37 15.95 -1.45
CA ARG A 105 -20.32 16.41 -2.84
C ARG A 105 -19.01 17.10 -3.19
N GLU A 106 -18.47 17.90 -2.27
CA GLU A 106 -17.18 18.56 -2.44
C GLU A 106 -16.07 17.52 -2.61
N PHE A 107 -16.03 16.48 -1.76
CA PHE A 107 -15.06 15.40 -1.88
C PHE A 107 -15.09 14.72 -3.27
N PHE A 108 -16.26 14.32 -3.77
CA PHE A 108 -16.35 13.67 -5.08
C PHE A 108 -16.21 14.63 -6.27
N GLY A 109 -16.54 15.91 -6.09
CA GLY A 109 -16.54 16.90 -7.17
C GLY A 109 -15.21 17.62 -7.38
N SER A 110 -14.43 17.87 -6.33
CA SER A 110 -13.21 18.69 -6.41
C SER A 110 -11.92 17.99 -5.98
N SER A 111 -12.00 16.78 -5.41
CA SER A 111 -10.80 16.05 -4.99
C SER A 111 -9.96 15.63 -6.19
N GLN A 112 -8.65 15.85 -6.12
CA GLN A 112 -7.68 15.37 -7.11
C GLN A 112 -7.67 13.84 -7.26
N LEU A 113 -8.14 13.12 -6.24
CA LEU A 113 -8.23 11.66 -6.25
C LEU A 113 -9.57 11.16 -6.82
N SER A 114 -10.54 12.04 -7.01
CA SER A 114 -11.81 11.75 -7.69
C SER A 114 -11.66 12.11 -9.17
N GLN A 115 -11.27 11.14 -9.98
CA GLN A 115 -10.96 11.32 -11.39
C GLN A 115 -11.99 10.61 -12.27
N PHE A 116 -12.13 11.07 -13.52
CA PHE A 116 -12.87 10.31 -14.52
C PHE A 116 -12.21 8.97 -14.74
N MET A 117 -13.00 7.90 -14.76
CA MET A 117 -12.47 6.56 -14.92
C MET A 117 -11.95 6.37 -16.35
N ASP A 118 -10.67 6.03 -16.48
CA ASP A 118 -10.09 5.48 -17.70
C ASP A 118 -10.91 4.26 -18.19
N GLN A 119 -11.64 4.43 -19.29
CA GLN A 119 -12.57 3.42 -19.85
C GLN A 119 -12.21 3.04 -21.30
N THR A 120 -10.96 3.25 -21.71
CA THR A 120 -10.52 2.92 -23.08
C THR A 120 -10.68 1.43 -23.37
N ASN A 121 -10.31 0.57 -22.42
CA ASN A 121 -10.49 -0.88 -22.48
C ASN A 121 -10.58 -1.47 -21.05
N PRO A 122 -10.95 -2.75 -20.89
CA PRO A 122 -11.10 -3.36 -19.56
C PRO A 122 -9.83 -3.33 -18.71
N LEU A 123 -8.65 -3.45 -19.33
CA LEU A 123 -7.37 -3.38 -18.61
C LEU A 123 -7.14 -1.98 -18.04
N SER A 124 -7.46 -0.93 -18.80
CA SER A 124 -7.38 0.46 -18.39
C SER A 124 -8.23 0.72 -17.13
N GLU A 125 -9.45 0.17 -17.10
CA GLU A 125 -10.33 0.29 -15.94
C GLU A 125 -9.76 -0.43 -14.70
N ILE A 126 -9.31 -1.68 -14.86
CA ILE A 126 -8.76 -2.47 -13.75
C ILE A 126 -7.49 -1.82 -13.18
N THR A 127 -6.58 -1.39 -14.05
CA THR A 127 -5.32 -0.74 -13.65
C THR A 127 -5.59 0.60 -12.96
N HIS A 128 -6.55 1.40 -13.44
CA HIS A 128 -6.92 2.65 -12.79
C HIS A 128 -7.47 2.43 -11.38
N LYS A 129 -8.33 1.43 -11.16
CA LYS A 129 -8.85 1.10 -9.83
C LYS A 129 -7.77 0.59 -8.85
N ARG A 130 -6.68 0.03 -9.36
CA ARG A 130 -5.53 -0.50 -8.59
C ARG A 130 -4.36 0.48 -8.47
N ARG A 131 -4.57 1.73 -8.88
CA ARG A 131 -3.55 2.80 -8.87
C ARG A 131 -3.34 3.36 -7.46
N LEU A 132 -2.08 3.54 -7.10
CA LEU A 132 -1.63 4.23 -5.90
C LEU A 132 -1.10 5.61 -6.29
N SER A 133 -1.40 6.62 -5.49
CA SER A 133 -0.86 7.98 -5.68
C SER A 133 -0.25 8.49 -4.39
N ALA A 134 0.97 9.00 -4.50
CA ALA A 134 1.63 9.77 -3.44
C ALA A 134 1.16 11.24 -3.42
N LEU A 135 0.36 11.66 -4.41
CA LEU A 135 -0.16 13.02 -4.55
C LEU A 135 -1.54 13.17 -3.87
N GLY A 136 -1.97 14.41 -3.67
CA GLY A 136 -3.29 14.74 -3.16
C GLY A 136 -3.29 15.17 -1.68
N PRO A 137 -4.49 15.29 -1.06
CA PRO A 137 -4.62 15.83 0.30
C PRO A 137 -3.84 15.03 1.36
N GLY A 138 -2.82 15.66 1.95
CA GLY A 138 -1.95 15.04 2.94
C GLY A 138 -0.82 14.16 2.35
N GLY A 139 -0.65 14.18 1.03
CA GLY A 139 0.48 13.58 0.32
C GLY A 139 1.54 14.61 -0.07
N LEU A 140 2.40 14.22 -1.02
CA LEU A 140 3.44 15.06 -1.60
C LEU A 140 2.88 15.98 -2.69
N THR A 141 3.52 17.12 -2.89
CA THR A 141 3.34 17.92 -4.10
C THR A 141 4.44 17.60 -5.10
N ARG A 142 4.16 17.77 -6.40
CA ARG A 142 5.13 17.46 -7.47
C ARG A 142 6.46 18.18 -7.30
N GLU A 143 6.43 19.44 -6.85
CA GLU A 143 7.59 20.30 -6.64
C GLU A 143 8.42 19.92 -5.41
N ARG A 144 7.78 19.33 -4.40
CA ARG A 144 8.46 18.89 -3.15
C ARG A 144 8.92 17.44 -3.20
N ALA A 145 8.48 16.69 -4.20
CA ALA A 145 8.88 15.31 -4.39
C ALA A 145 10.28 15.25 -5.02
N GLY A 146 11.28 15.03 -4.16
CA GLY A 146 12.67 14.81 -4.55
C GLY A 146 12.88 13.51 -5.33
N PHE A 147 14.15 13.18 -5.60
CA PHE A 147 14.50 11.97 -6.34
C PHE A 147 14.25 10.69 -5.52
N GLU A 148 14.60 10.70 -4.23
CA GLU A 148 14.52 9.54 -3.32
C GLU A 148 13.11 8.93 -3.28
N VAL A 149 12.07 9.77 -3.16
CA VAL A 149 10.68 9.30 -3.09
C VAL A 149 10.12 8.73 -4.39
N ARG A 150 10.82 8.93 -5.51
CA ARG A 150 10.45 8.41 -6.84
C ARG A 150 11.16 7.11 -7.16
N ASP A 151 12.19 6.77 -6.41
CA ASP A 151 13.02 5.59 -6.67
C ASP A 151 12.30 4.30 -6.21
N VAL A 152 12.76 3.18 -6.74
CA VAL A 152 12.23 1.86 -6.40
C VAL A 152 12.90 1.36 -5.12
N HIS A 153 12.14 1.37 -4.03
CA HIS A 153 12.60 0.85 -2.74
C HIS A 153 12.47 -0.69 -2.69
N PRO A 154 13.41 -1.45 -2.08
CA PRO A 154 13.34 -2.91 -1.95
C PRO A 154 12.01 -3.46 -1.40
N THR A 155 11.44 -2.82 -0.38
CA THR A 155 10.10 -3.15 0.16
C THR A 155 8.94 -3.11 -0.83
N HIS A 156 9.10 -2.51 -2.02
CA HIS A 156 8.11 -2.56 -3.10
C HIS A 156 7.88 -3.99 -3.61
N TYR A 157 8.85 -4.90 -3.41
CA TYR A 157 8.77 -6.30 -3.83
C TYR A 157 7.45 -6.95 -3.42
N GLY A 158 6.70 -7.46 -4.40
CA GLY A 158 5.40 -8.10 -4.18
C GLY A 158 4.23 -7.17 -3.83
N ARG A 159 4.48 -5.86 -3.64
CA ARG A 159 3.50 -4.88 -3.13
C ARG A 159 3.14 -3.82 -4.16
N ILE A 160 4.15 -3.19 -4.73
CA ILE A 160 4.02 -2.14 -5.74
C ILE A 160 4.83 -2.59 -6.95
N CYS A 161 4.24 -2.49 -8.14
CA CYS A 161 4.94 -2.84 -9.36
C CYS A 161 6.07 -1.83 -9.62
N PRO A 162 7.32 -2.30 -9.83
CA PRO A 162 8.45 -1.41 -10.12
C PRO A 162 8.47 -0.92 -11.57
N ILE A 163 7.66 -1.50 -12.46
CA ILE A 163 7.64 -1.21 -13.90
C ILE A 163 6.51 -0.27 -14.28
N GLU A 164 5.29 -0.50 -13.77
CA GLU A 164 4.11 0.26 -14.18
C GLU A 164 4.01 1.60 -13.42
N THR A 165 4.56 2.64 -14.03
CA THR A 165 4.43 4.04 -13.60
C THR A 165 4.28 4.96 -14.83
N PRO A 166 3.59 6.10 -14.73
CA PRO A 166 3.53 7.06 -15.83
C PRO A 166 4.89 7.66 -16.15
N GLU A 167 5.14 7.89 -17.43
CA GLU A 167 6.31 8.62 -17.88
C GLU A 167 6.20 10.12 -17.54
N GLY A 168 7.36 10.79 -17.47
CA GLY A 168 7.42 12.24 -17.27
C GLY A 168 7.29 12.68 -15.81
N PRO A 169 6.63 13.82 -15.52
CA PRO A 169 6.69 14.46 -14.21
C PRO A 169 6.13 13.64 -13.03
N ASN A 170 5.30 12.62 -13.30
CA ASN A 170 4.66 11.79 -12.28
C ASN A 170 5.36 10.45 -12.04
N ILE A 171 6.52 10.20 -12.67
CA ILE A 171 7.29 8.97 -12.48
C ILE A 171 7.57 8.73 -10.99
N GLY A 172 7.28 7.51 -10.51
CA GLY A 172 7.45 7.08 -9.13
C GLY A 172 6.41 7.62 -8.14
N LEU A 173 5.64 8.67 -8.50
CA LEU A 173 4.58 9.26 -7.66
C LEU A 173 3.22 8.61 -7.87
N ILE A 174 3.05 7.95 -9.02
CA ILE A 174 1.88 7.14 -9.36
C ILE A 174 2.40 5.77 -9.70
N ASN A 175 1.99 4.77 -8.94
CA ASN A 175 2.39 3.38 -9.14
C ASN A 175 1.17 2.48 -9.12
N SER A 176 1.31 1.25 -9.59
CA SER A 176 0.24 0.25 -9.54
C SER A 176 0.50 -0.80 -8.47
N LEU A 177 -0.57 -1.28 -7.82
CA LEU A 177 -0.48 -2.45 -6.94
C LEU A 177 0.01 -3.67 -7.74
N ALA A 178 0.90 -4.44 -7.12
CA ALA A 178 1.34 -5.71 -7.67
C ALA A 178 0.19 -6.74 -7.72
N THR A 179 0.37 -7.83 -8.45
CA THR A 179 -0.71 -8.78 -8.81
C THR A 179 -1.41 -9.36 -7.58
N TYR A 180 -0.65 -9.86 -6.60
CA TYR A 180 -1.21 -10.50 -5.40
C TYR A 180 -1.24 -9.61 -4.16
N ALA A 181 -0.81 -8.35 -4.29
CA ALA A 181 -0.77 -7.40 -3.19
C ALA A 181 -2.17 -7.13 -2.61
N ARG A 182 -2.26 -7.01 -1.30
CA ARG A 182 -3.48 -6.65 -0.56
C ARG A 182 -3.20 -5.54 0.43
N VAL A 183 -4.23 -4.76 0.78
CA VAL A 183 -4.15 -3.73 1.81
C VAL A 183 -4.81 -4.29 3.07
N ASN A 184 -4.09 -4.27 4.19
CA ASN A 184 -4.60 -4.77 5.46
C ASN A 184 -5.52 -3.76 6.16
N THR A 185 -6.06 -4.13 7.32
CA THR A 185 -6.98 -3.30 8.11
C THR A 185 -6.35 -1.97 8.56
N TYR A 186 -5.02 -1.90 8.68
CA TYR A 186 -4.28 -0.70 9.08
C TYR A 186 -3.83 0.16 7.89
N GLY A 187 -4.07 -0.29 6.66
CA GLY A 187 -3.68 0.41 5.43
C GLY A 187 -2.28 0.08 4.93
N PHE A 188 -1.58 -0.91 5.49
CA PHE A 188 -0.29 -1.36 4.97
C PHE A 188 -0.48 -2.38 3.86
N ILE A 189 0.44 -2.37 2.88
CA ILE A 189 0.41 -3.33 1.76
C ILE A 189 1.12 -4.61 2.19
N GLU A 190 0.47 -5.74 1.96
CA GLU A 190 0.95 -7.08 2.26
C GLU A 190 1.03 -7.89 0.96
N THR A 191 1.95 -8.85 0.95
CA THR A 191 2.15 -9.78 -0.16
C THR A 191 2.17 -11.20 0.38
N PRO A 192 1.66 -12.19 -0.38
CA PRO A 192 1.58 -13.56 0.10
C PRO A 192 2.91 -14.31 -0.04
N TYR A 193 3.16 -15.20 0.93
CA TYR A 193 4.31 -16.11 0.97
C TYR A 193 3.89 -17.50 1.43
N ARG A 194 4.61 -18.53 0.98
CA ARG A 194 4.48 -19.91 1.46
C ARG A 194 5.43 -20.14 2.62
N LYS A 195 4.93 -20.69 3.72
CA LYS A 195 5.77 -21.01 4.89
C LYS A 195 6.68 -22.20 4.58
N VAL A 196 7.92 -22.14 5.03
CA VAL A 196 8.90 -23.22 4.96
C VAL A 196 9.17 -23.73 6.36
N GLU A 197 9.05 -25.05 6.56
CA GLU A 197 9.35 -25.70 7.83
C GLU A 197 10.30 -26.88 7.59
N GLY A 198 11.47 -26.87 8.23
CA GLY A 198 12.48 -27.92 8.09
C GLY A 198 12.95 -28.14 6.64
N GLY A 199 13.11 -27.05 5.88
CA GLY A 199 13.52 -27.08 4.47
C GLY A 199 12.45 -27.59 3.49
N LYS A 200 11.21 -27.79 3.96
CA LYS A 200 10.06 -28.18 3.13
C LYS A 200 9.08 -27.02 2.99
N VAL A 201 8.76 -26.67 1.74
CA VAL A 201 7.82 -25.61 1.40
C VAL A 201 6.38 -26.10 1.58
N GLY A 202 5.67 -25.50 2.52
CA GLY A 202 4.27 -25.78 2.82
C GLY A 202 3.31 -25.27 1.73
N LYS A 203 2.03 -25.65 1.82
CA LYS A 203 0.96 -25.16 0.92
C LYS A 203 0.25 -23.92 1.46
N ASP A 204 0.36 -23.69 2.76
CA ASP A 204 -0.30 -22.57 3.43
C ASP A 204 0.35 -21.25 3.02
N VAL A 205 -0.51 -20.25 2.80
CA VAL A 205 -0.13 -18.92 2.33
C VAL A 205 -0.38 -17.90 3.43
N PHE A 206 0.66 -17.14 3.76
CA PHE A 206 0.64 -16.09 4.77
C PHE A 206 0.92 -14.74 4.11
N TYR A 207 0.12 -13.73 4.46
CA TYR A 207 0.35 -12.37 4.02
C TYR A 207 1.26 -11.67 5.01
N LEU A 208 2.37 -11.11 4.51
CA LEU A 208 3.33 -10.39 5.35
C LEU A 208 3.41 -8.92 4.91
N SER A 209 3.36 -8.02 5.88
CA SER A 209 3.67 -6.61 5.69
C SER A 209 5.17 -6.38 5.50
N ALA A 210 5.57 -5.21 5.00
CA ALA A 210 6.99 -4.89 4.79
C ALA A 210 7.80 -4.94 6.09
N MET A 211 7.18 -4.65 7.24
CA MET A 211 7.84 -4.72 8.55
C MET A 211 8.08 -6.15 9.02
N GLU A 212 7.16 -7.05 8.73
CA GLU A 212 7.28 -8.46 9.09
C GLU A 212 8.25 -9.17 8.15
N GLU A 213 8.18 -8.87 6.85
CA GLU A 213 9.05 -9.46 5.82
C GLU A 213 10.53 -9.30 6.17
N GLY A 214 10.96 -8.12 6.62
CA GLY A 214 12.36 -7.83 6.90
C GLY A 214 13.01 -8.74 7.97
N ARG A 215 12.21 -9.43 8.80
CA ARG A 215 12.69 -10.33 9.85
C ARG A 215 13.03 -11.72 9.34
N TYR A 216 12.44 -12.11 8.22
CA TYR A 216 12.47 -13.48 7.71
C TYR A 216 13.43 -13.63 6.54
N THR A 217 13.96 -14.84 6.37
CA THR A 217 14.72 -15.22 5.17
C THR A 217 13.76 -15.81 4.12
N ILE A 218 13.68 -15.19 2.95
CA ILE A 218 12.68 -15.55 1.91
C ILE A 218 13.33 -15.99 0.62
N ALA A 219 13.00 -17.19 0.16
CA ALA A 219 13.45 -17.76 -1.11
C ALA A 219 12.63 -17.27 -2.33
N GLN A 220 13.28 -17.24 -3.49
CA GLN A 220 12.63 -16.88 -4.76
C GLN A 220 11.64 -17.94 -5.24
N ALA A 221 10.66 -17.53 -6.06
CA ALA A 221 9.60 -18.42 -6.55
C ALA A 221 10.09 -19.51 -7.53
N ASN A 222 11.22 -19.27 -8.20
CA ASN A 222 11.80 -20.11 -9.24
C ASN A 222 12.85 -21.11 -8.71
N GLU A 223 13.13 -21.11 -7.41
CA GLU A 223 14.07 -22.08 -6.82
C GLU A 223 13.55 -23.51 -7.02
N PRO A 224 14.35 -24.44 -7.57
CA PRO A 224 13.91 -25.80 -7.86
C PRO A 224 13.56 -26.57 -6.58
N LEU A 225 12.38 -27.19 -6.60
CA LEU A 225 11.88 -28.05 -5.54
C LEU A 225 11.78 -29.50 -6.02
N THR A 226 12.00 -30.43 -5.12
CA THR A 226 11.69 -31.86 -5.28
C THR A 226 10.18 -32.10 -5.25
N ASP A 227 9.70 -33.26 -5.70
CA ASP A 227 8.28 -33.67 -5.63
C ASP A 227 7.72 -33.63 -4.20
N GLY A 228 8.59 -33.83 -3.20
CA GLY A 228 8.27 -33.74 -1.78
C GLY A 228 8.19 -32.31 -1.23
N GLY A 229 8.45 -31.28 -2.06
CA GLY A 229 8.44 -29.87 -1.68
C GLY A 229 9.70 -29.40 -0.95
N LYS A 230 10.79 -30.15 -0.96
CA LYS A 230 12.10 -29.71 -0.42
C LYS A 230 12.92 -29.02 -1.50
N PHE A 231 13.76 -28.07 -1.10
CA PHE A 231 14.76 -27.48 -2.00
C PHE A 231 15.69 -28.56 -2.57
N VAL A 232 15.99 -28.47 -3.87
CA VAL A 232 16.97 -29.35 -4.52
C VAL A 232 18.40 -28.93 -4.15
N ASN A 233 18.63 -27.61 -4.03
CA ASN A 233 19.92 -27.03 -3.71
C ASN A 233 20.06 -26.81 -2.20
N ASP A 234 21.27 -27.01 -1.67
CA ASP A 234 21.58 -26.70 -0.27
C ASP A 234 21.74 -25.20 -0.02
N LEU A 235 22.28 -24.47 -1.01
CA LEU A 235 22.40 -23.01 -1.02
C LEU A 235 21.35 -22.43 -1.96
N VAL A 236 20.42 -21.66 -1.40
CA VAL A 236 19.25 -21.10 -2.07
C VAL A 236 19.38 -19.59 -2.19
N SER A 237 19.04 -19.04 -3.36
CA SER A 237 18.97 -17.59 -3.52
C SER A 237 17.80 -17.03 -2.72
N SER A 238 18.10 -16.09 -1.83
CA SER A 238 17.16 -15.59 -0.85
C SER A 238 17.31 -14.09 -0.62
N ARG A 239 16.34 -13.51 0.07
CA ARG A 239 16.39 -12.13 0.55
C ARG A 239 16.17 -12.07 2.05
N LYS A 240 16.87 -11.16 2.72
CA LYS A 240 16.70 -10.88 4.15
C LYS A 240 16.97 -9.40 4.40
N GLY A 241 16.04 -8.72 5.07
CA GLY A 241 16.20 -7.30 5.38
C GLY A 241 16.32 -6.36 4.16
N GLY A 242 15.95 -6.81 2.96
CA GLY A 242 16.10 -6.05 1.72
C GLY A 242 17.34 -6.42 0.89
N ASP A 243 18.28 -7.15 1.46
CA ASP A 243 19.50 -7.60 0.77
C ASP A 243 19.31 -8.99 0.15
N PHE A 244 19.91 -9.19 -1.03
CA PHE A 244 19.98 -10.49 -1.69
C PHE A 244 21.19 -11.27 -1.18
N THR A 245 20.94 -12.48 -0.68
CA THR A 245 21.97 -13.35 -0.11
C THR A 245 21.73 -14.82 -0.47
N MET A 246 22.77 -15.64 -0.38
CA MET A 246 22.66 -17.09 -0.47
C MET A 246 22.54 -17.64 0.95
N SER A 247 21.43 -18.31 1.25
CA SER A 247 21.18 -18.90 2.57
C SER A 247 21.09 -20.42 2.44
N MET A 248 21.37 -21.13 3.54
CA MET A 248 21.13 -22.57 3.56
C MET A 248 19.63 -22.86 3.46
N SER A 249 19.25 -23.94 2.79
CA SER A 249 17.86 -24.37 2.63
C SER A 249 17.13 -24.57 3.98
N ALA A 250 17.88 -24.86 5.05
CA ALA A 250 17.38 -25.00 6.41
C ALA A 250 17.04 -23.65 7.09
N ASP A 251 17.68 -22.55 6.65
CA ASP A 251 17.49 -21.21 7.21
C ASP A 251 16.39 -20.41 6.50
N ILE A 252 15.83 -20.97 5.42
CA ILE A 252 14.70 -20.37 4.70
C ILE A 252 13.42 -20.55 5.51
N GLU A 253 12.72 -19.45 5.77
CA GLU A 253 11.47 -19.44 6.55
C GLU A 253 10.25 -19.26 5.66
N TYR A 254 10.39 -18.58 4.52
CA TYR A 254 9.32 -18.36 3.56
C TYR A 254 9.81 -18.48 2.11
N MET A 255 8.87 -18.68 1.19
CA MET A 255 9.11 -18.69 -0.25
C MET A 255 8.02 -17.90 -0.96
N ASP A 256 8.39 -17.22 -2.04
CA ASP A 256 7.45 -16.55 -2.94
C ASP A 256 6.40 -17.50 -3.51
N VAL A 257 5.17 -17.00 -3.70
CA VAL A 257 4.06 -17.83 -4.22
C VAL A 257 4.16 -18.00 -5.74
N SER A 258 4.56 -16.94 -6.44
CA SER A 258 4.61 -16.91 -7.90
C SER A 258 5.60 -15.85 -8.38
N PRO A 259 6.33 -16.09 -9.49
CA PRO A 259 7.16 -15.05 -10.11
C PRO A 259 6.35 -13.79 -10.50
N ARG A 260 5.05 -13.97 -10.82
CA ARG A 260 4.15 -12.85 -11.20
C ARG A 260 3.79 -11.93 -10.05
N GLN A 261 4.11 -12.30 -8.80
CA GLN A 261 3.79 -11.47 -7.65
C GLN A 261 4.54 -10.15 -7.65
N LEU A 262 5.68 -10.07 -8.35
CA LEU A 262 6.51 -8.86 -8.43
C LEU A 262 5.87 -7.73 -9.24
N VAL A 263 5.07 -8.08 -10.24
CA VAL A 263 4.60 -7.14 -11.28
C VAL A 263 3.11 -6.86 -11.15
N SER A 264 2.64 -5.78 -11.79
CA SER A 264 1.22 -5.42 -11.83
C SER A 264 0.44 -6.32 -12.77
N VAL A 265 -0.88 -6.16 -12.77
CA VAL A 265 -1.79 -6.86 -13.68
C VAL A 265 -1.48 -6.54 -15.15
N ALA A 266 -1.14 -5.29 -15.49
CA ALA A 266 -0.79 -4.93 -16.85
C ALA A 266 0.54 -5.57 -17.28
N THR A 267 1.59 -5.39 -16.49
CA THR A 267 2.91 -5.91 -16.81
C THR A 267 2.94 -7.44 -16.86
N ALA A 268 2.10 -8.13 -16.07
CA ALA A 268 1.96 -9.59 -16.12
C ALA A 268 1.38 -10.13 -17.44
N LEU A 269 0.76 -9.28 -18.28
CA LEU A 269 0.22 -9.68 -19.58
C LEU A 269 1.27 -9.65 -20.71
N ILE A 270 2.47 -9.12 -20.46
CA ILE A 270 3.55 -9.07 -21.44
C ILE A 270 4.23 -10.44 -21.49
N PRO A 271 4.17 -11.17 -22.62
CA PRO A 271 4.92 -12.41 -22.78
C PRO A 271 6.42 -12.12 -22.91
N PHE A 272 7.27 -13.02 -22.43
CA PHE A 272 8.73 -12.91 -22.51
C PHE A 272 9.30 -11.64 -21.84
N LEU A 273 8.60 -11.11 -20.83
CA LEU A 273 8.98 -9.91 -20.08
C LEU A 273 10.43 -9.96 -19.56
N GLU A 274 10.92 -11.15 -19.20
CA GLU A 274 12.28 -11.39 -18.74
C GLU A 274 13.37 -11.07 -19.79
N ASN A 275 12.99 -10.94 -21.07
CA ASN A 275 13.89 -10.60 -22.18
C ASN A 275 13.81 -9.12 -22.59
N ASP A 276 12.90 -8.35 -21.99
CA ASP A 276 12.68 -6.94 -22.30
C ASP A 276 13.40 -6.04 -21.29
N ASP A 277 13.96 -4.93 -21.79
CA ASP A 277 14.46 -3.86 -20.91
C ASP A 277 13.30 -3.24 -20.09
N ALA A 278 13.57 -2.89 -18.84
CA ALA A 278 12.57 -2.36 -17.92
C ALA A 278 11.85 -1.11 -18.46
N ASN A 279 12.54 -0.23 -19.18
CA ASN A 279 11.91 0.97 -19.76
C ASN A 279 10.96 0.61 -20.90
N ARG A 280 11.27 -0.44 -21.67
CA ARG A 280 10.40 -0.95 -22.75
C ARG A 280 9.17 -1.65 -22.17
N ALA A 281 9.35 -2.43 -21.12
CA ALA A 281 8.24 -3.02 -20.38
C ALA A 281 7.31 -1.96 -19.76
N LEU A 282 7.87 -0.85 -19.25
CA LEU A 282 7.12 0.30 -18.75
C LEU A 282 6.26 0.93 -19.85
N MET A 283 6.88 1.25 -20.99
CA MET A 283 6.16 1.79 -22.15
C MET A 283 5.06 0.83 -22.64
N GLY A 284 5.37 -0.46 -22.77
CA GLY A 284 4.41 -1.49 -23.18
C GLY A 284 3.22 -1.58 -22.23
N SER A 285 3.47 -1.60 -20.91
CA SER A 285 2.43 -1.60 -19.88
C SER A 285 1.52 -0.36 -19.99
N ASN A 286 2.09 0.81 -20.26
CA ASN A 286 1.35 2.06 -20.44
C ASN A 286 0.55 2.09 -21.75
N MET A 287 1.12 1.61 -22.85
CA MET A 287 0.48 1.59 -24.17
C MET A 287 -0.72 0.62 -24.21
N MET A 288 -0.64 -0.53 -23.53
CA MET A 288 -1.76 -1.48 -23.45
C MET A 288 -3.04 -0.84 -22.87
N ARG A 289 -2.92 0.15 -21.98
CA ARG A 289 -4.07 0.87 -21.39
C ARG A 289 -4.75 1.84 -22.37
N GLN A 290 -4.10 2.14 -23.50
CA GLN A 290 -4.57 3.06 -24.52
C GLN A 290 -5.14 2.35 -25.75
N ALA A 291 -5.01 1.02 -25.83
CA ALA A 291 -5.53 0.23 -26.93
C ALA A 291 -7.06 0.27 -26.99
N VAL A 292 -7.63 0.70 -28.12
CA VAL A 292 -9.08 0.76 -28.33
C VAL A 292 -9.59 -0.63 -28.75
N PRO A 293 -10.68 -1.14 -28.15
CA PRO A 293 -11.30 -2.40 -28.56
C PRO A 293 -11.70 -2.38 -30.04
N LEU A 294 -11.42 -3.48 -30.74
CA LEU A 294 -11.83 -3.68 -32.13
C LEU A 294 -13.30 -4.09 -32.23
N ILE A 295 -13.90 -3.93 -33.42
CA ILE A 295 -15.27 -4.41 -33.71
C ILE A 295 -15.35 -5.93 -33.54
N CYS A 296 -14.34 -6.64 -34.04
CA CYS A 296 -14.18 -8.09 -33.86
C CYS A 296 -13.00 -8.32 -32.91
N ALA A 297 -13.29 -8.78 -31.70
CA ALA A 297 -12.24 -9.12 -30.74
C ALA A 297 -11.55 -10.43 -31.14
N GLU A 298 -10.22 -10.42 -31.13
CA GLU A 298 -9.38 -11.59 -31.38
C GLU A 298 -8.53 -11.86 -30.13
N ALA A 299 -8.41 -13.14 -29.76
CA ALA A 299 -7.57 -13.53 -28.63
C ALA A 299 -6.08 -13.47 -29.04
N PRO A 300 -5.18 -13.05 -28.15
CA PRO A 300 -3.76 -13.06 -28.45
C PRO A 300 -3.28 -14.50 -28.69
N LEU A 301 -2.61 -14.73 -29.82
CA LEU A 301 -2.03 -16.05 -30.14
C LEU A 301 -0.91 -16.44 -29.16
N VAL A 302 -0.22 -15.45 -28.59
CA VAL A 302 0.80 -15.62 -27.55
C VAL A 302 0.38 -14.80 -26.35
N GLY A 303 0.11 -15.46 -25.23
CA GLY A 303 -0.31 -14.84 -23.98
C GLY A 303 0.35 -15.49 -22.78
N THR A 304 0.16 -14.90 -21.59
CA THR A 304 0.77 -15.37 -20.34
C THR A 304 -0.17 -16.25 -19.51
N GLY A 305 -1.40 -16.52 -19.93
CA GLY A 305 -2.33 -17.40 -19.22
C GLY A 305 -3.77 -17.02 -19.44
#